data_AF-A0A3B6TEM2-F1
#
_entry.id   AF-A0A3B6TEM2-F1
#
_cell.length_a   1.000
_cell.length_b   1.000
_cell.length_c   1.000
_cell.angle_alpha   90.00
_cell.angle_beta   90.00
_cell.angle_gamma   90.00
#
_symmetry.space_group_name_H-M   'P 1'
#
loop_
_entity.id
_entity.type
_entity.pdbx_description
1 polymer ?
#
loop_
_entity_poly.entity_id
_entity_poly.type
_entity_poly.pdbx_seq_one_letter_code
_entity_poly.pdbx_strand_id
1 'polypeptide(L)'
;MACHLRSASVPSSPLSDGTDVQDRLRSLKAAMSLPSVTIQIVCGALTELVSIYSCIDELTCSTSSSQTQQRKSLEDELERSLMLLDLCSSMQEIFAELRTSVQEVQLSLKRVDGTAVHTKVQSYARLSRKAQRLCKRISSMVASDMEGCSAIKMTAEARDIAIVILKSTLHLFLKQITIPKFSSSWSLVSKAFQKKRFA
;
A
#
# COMPACT_ATOMS: atom_id res chain seq x y z
N MET A 1 -51.86 -3.90 47.10
CA MET A 1 -51.46 -3.41 45.77
C MET A 1 -49.98 -3.74 45.58
N ALA A 2 -49.66 -4.67 44.68
CA ALA A 2 -48.30 -5.14 44.45
C ALA A 2 -47.61 -4.23 43.43
N CYS A 3 -46.51 -3.60 43.83
CA CYS A 3 -45.68 -2.79 42.95
C CYS A 3 -44.80 -3.73 42.10
N HIS A 4 -45.12 -3.87 40.82
CA HIS A 4 -44.24 -4.53 39.86
C HIS A 4 -43.05 -3.63 39.56
N LEU A 5 -41.88 -3.96 40.13
CA LEU A 5 -40.60 -3.41 39.71
C LEU A 5 -40.28 -3.96 38.31
N ARG A 6 -40.45 -3.12 37.29
CA ARG A 6 -39.92 -3.39 35.94
C ARG A 6 -38.43 -3.07 35.96
N SER A 7 -37.60 -4.09 35.74
CA SER A 7 -36.17 -3.93 35.45
C SER A 7 -36.02 -3.00 34.24
N ALA A 8 -35.37 -1.86 34.43
CA ALA A 8 -34.92 -1.03 33.34
C ALA A 8 -33.66 -1.70 32.76
N SER A 9 -33.82 -2.39 31.63
CA SER A 9 -32.69 -2.83 30.82
C SER A 9 -31.98 -1.57 30.33
N VAL A 10 -30.76 -1.34 30.82
CA VAL A 10 -29.86 -0.33 30.26
C VAL A 10 -29.63 -0.74 28.80
N PRO A 11 -29.76 0.17 27.81
CA PRO A 11 -29.39 -0.17 26.45
C PRO A 11 -27.91 -0.55 26.47
N SER A 12 -27.61 -1.79 26.08
CA SER A 12 -26.26 -2.23 25.78
C SER A 12 -25.65 -1.22 24.81
N SER A 13 -24.62 -0.52 25.27
CA SER A 13 -23.77 0.33 24.43
C SER A 13 -23.45 -0.43 23.14
N PRO A 14 -23.44 0.22 21.96
CA PRO A 14 -22.94 -0.42 20.76
C PRO A 14 -21.43 -0.59 20.94
N LEU A 15 -21.01 -1.63 21.67
CA LEU A 15 -19.69 -2.19 21.45
C LEU A 15 -19.67 -2.54 19.97
N SER A 16 -18.73 -1.94 19.25
CA SER A 16 -18.28 -2.38 17.94
C SER A 16 -17.88 -3.85 18.06
N ASP A 17 -18.85 -4.74 17.91
CA ASP A 17 -18.68 -6.18 17.97
C ASP A 17 -17.70 -6.58 16.86
N GLY A 18 -16.85 -7.60 17.10
CA GLY A 18 -15.82 -8.02 16.12
C GLY A 18 -16.40 -8.40 14.75
N THR A 19 -17.70 -8.68 14.69
CA THR A 19 -18.50 -8.83 13.46
C THR A 19 -18.49 -7.60 12.57
N ASP A 20 -18.56 -6.38 13.12
CA ASP A 20 -18.49 -5.13 12.36
C ASP A 20 -17.12 -4.96 11.66
N VAL A 21 -16.04 -5.23 12.38
CA VAL A 21 -14.67 -5.16 11.84
C VAL A 21 -14.49 -6.16 10.69
N GLN A 22 -15.01 -7.38 10.84
CA GLN A 22 -14.90 -8.39 9.79
C GLN A 22 -15.75 -8.08 8.56
N ASP A 23 -16.92 -7.47 8.73
CA ASP A 23 -17.75 -6.96 7.64
C ASP A 23 -17.02 -5.85 6.86
N ARG A 24 -16.38 -4.92 7.58
CA ARG A 24 -15.57 -3.84 7.00
C ARG A 24 -14.37 -4.38 6.22
N LEU A 25 -13.65 -5.38 6.77
CA LEU A 25 -12.56 -6.08 6.06
C LEU A 25 -13.06 -6.73 4.75
N ARG A 26 -14.20 -7.42 4.77
CA ARG A 26 -14.79 -8.03 3.57
C ARG A 26 -15.19 -6.99 2.53
N SER A 27 -15.82 -5.89 2.96
CA SER A 27 -16.18 -4.77 2.08
C SER A 27 -14.95 -4.16 1.42
N LEU A 28 -13.90 -3.91 2.20
CA LEU A 28 -12.64 -3.35 1.72
C LEU A 28 -11.94 -4.28 0.72
N LYS A 29 -11.92 -5.59 1.00
CA LYS A 29 -11.37 -6.61 0.09
C LYS A 29 -12.15 -6.66 -1.23
N ALA A 30 -13.47 -6.53 -1.18
CA ALA A 30 -14.30 -6.46 -2.37
C ALA A 30 -14.01 -5.20 -3.19
N ALA A 31 -13.91 -4.03 -2.54
CA ALA A 31 -13.56 -2.75 -3.17
C ALA A 31 -12.20 -2.83 -3.90
N MET A 32 -11.23 -3.48 -3.29
CA MET A 32 -9.88 -3.65 -3.86
C MET A 32 -9.79 -4.74 -4.94
N SER A 33 -10.82 -5.57 -5.06
CA SER A 33 -10.93 -6.62 -6.09
C SER A 33 -11.67 -6.14 -7.35
N LEU A 34 -12.10 -4.87 -7.40
CA LEU A 34 -12.73 -4.29 -8.58
C LEU A 34 -11.77 -4.30 -9.79
N PRO A 35 -12.28 -4.50 -11.02
CA PRO A 35 -11.44 -4.53 -12.24
C PRO A 35 -10.67 -3.22 -12.50
N SER A 36 -11.20 -2.10 -12.02
CA SER A 36 -10.65 -0.76 -12.23
C SER A 36 -10.51 -0.03 -10.89
N VAL A 37 -9.48 -0.39 -10.13
CA VAL A 37 -9.10 0.33 -8.91
C VAL A 37 -8.51 1.69 -9.29
N THR A 38 -9.02 2.76 -8.69
CA THR A 38 -8.54 4.15 -8.91
C THR A 38 -7.72 4.63 -7.72
N ILE A 39 -6.99 5.74 -7.88
CA ILE A 39 -6.23 6.37 -6.79
C ILE A 39 -7.16 6.75 -5.63
N GLN A 40 -8.37 7.26 -5.92
CA GLN A 40 -9.34 7.63 -4.89
C GLN A 40 -9.80 6.41 -4.08
N ILE A 41 -10.06 5.27 -4.75
CA ILE A 41 -10.41 4.01 -4.07
C ILE A 41 -9.26 3.56 -3.17
N VAL A 42 -8.02 3.59 -3.67
CA VAL A 42 -6.83 3.24 -2.88
C VAL A 42 -6.68 4.13 -1.65
N CYS A 43 -6.83 5.44 -1.79
CA CYS A 43 -6.73 6.39 -0.67
C CYS A 43 -7.82 6.13 0.37
N GLY A 44 -9.08 5.96 -0.07
CA GLY A 44 -10.18 5.62 0.84
C GLY A 44 -9.94 4.28 1.54
N ALA A 45 -9.41 3.30 0.82
CA ALA A 45 -9.07 1.99 1.38
C ALA A 45 -7.96 2.06 2.44
N LEU A 46 -6.94 2.90 2.24
CA LEU A 46 -5.90 3.15 3.25
C LEU A 46 -6.47 3.82 4.50
N THR A 47 -7.33 4.83 4.34
CA THR A 47 -7.99 5.50 5.48
C THR A 47 -8.84 4.52 6.28
N GLU A 48 -9.62 3.68 5.59
CA GLU A 48 -10.44 2.67 6.23
C GLU A 48 -9.60 1.61 6.95
N LEU A 49 -8.51 1.16 6.32
CA LEU A 49 -7.60 0.19 6.91
C LEU A 49 -6.94 0.72 8.20
N VAL A 50 -6.59 2.01 8.26
CA VAL A 50 -6.08 2.64 9.50
C VAL A 50 -7.13 2.56 10.61
N SER A 51 -8.39 2.88 10.30
CA SER A 51 -9.47 2.78 11.29
C SER A 51 -9.69 1.33 11.76
N ILE A 52 -9.63 0.35 10.84
CA ILE A 52 -9.75 -1.07 11.18
C ILE A 52 -8.63 -1.50 12.14
N TYR A 53 -7.38 -1.13 11.86
CA TYR A 53 -6.26 -1.44 12.75
C TYR A 53 -6.43 -0.82 14.14
N SER A 54 -6.95 0.41 14.25
CA SER A 54 -7.28 1.02 15.55
C SER A 54 -8.35 0.23 16.30
N CYS A 55 -9.40 -0.23 15.63
CA CYS A 55 -10.43 -1.07 16.26
C CYS A 55 -9.85 -2.42 16.73
N ILE A 56 -8.98 -3.05 15.95
CA ILE A 56 -8.34 -4.31 16.32
C ILE A 56 -7.44 -4.10 17.56
N ASP A 57 -6.67 -3.01 17.61
CA ASP A 57 -5.82 -2.67 18.76
C ASP A 57 -6.63 -2.57 20.06
N GLU A 58 -7.75 -1.84 20.04
CA GLU A 58 -8.68 -1.73 21.18
C GLU A 58 -9.23 -3.09 21.65
N LEU A 59 -9.55 -3.99 20.72
CA LEU A 59 -9.99 -5.36 21.03
C LEU A 59 -8.88 -6.19 21.67
N THR A 60 -7.63 -6.05 21.19
CA THR A 60 -6.49 -6.81 21.73
C THR A 60 -6.07 -6.37 23.14
N CYS A 61 -6.18 -5.07 23.46
CA CYS A 61 -5.89 -4.55 24.80
C CYS A 61 -6.83 -5.10 25.89
N SER A 62 -8.00 -5.60 25.50
CA SER A 62 -9.03 -6.10 26.42
C SER A 62 -8.88 -7.58 26.79
N THR A 63 -8.14 -8.38 25.99
CA THR A 63 -7.97 -9.82 26.18
C THR A 63 -6.63 -10.16 26.84
N SER A 64 -6.50 -9.91 28.14
CA SER A 64 -5.23 -10.01 28.87
C SER A 64 -4.88 -11.40 29.47
N SER A 65 -5.47 -12.52 29.00
CA SER A 65 -5.19 -13.85 29.58
C SER A 65 -4.57 -14.85 28.60
N SER A 66 -3.23 -14.86 28.60
CA SER A 66 -2.37 -16.04 28.80
C SER A 66 -2.74 -17.38 28.11
N GLN A 67 -2.28 -17.56 26.88
CA GLN A 67 -1.85 -18.87 26.36
C GLN A 67 -0.55 -18.68 25.58
N THR A 68 0.50 -19.45 25.90
CA THR A 68 1.81 -19.41 25.23
C THR A 68 1.70 -19.60 23.71
N GLN A 69 0.75 -20.42 23.26
CA GLN A 69 0.46 -20.64 21.84
C GLN A 69 -0.09 -19.39 21.13
N GLN A 70 -0.95 -18.61 21.80
CA GLN A 70 -1.49 -17.35 21.24
C GLN A 70 -0.39 -16.31 21.11
N ARG A 71 0.52 -16.23 22.08
CA ARG A 71 1.66 -15.30 22.03
C ARG A 71 2.57 -15.59 20.85
N LYS A 72 2.88 -16.86 20.59
CA LYS A 72 3.69 -17.25 19.45
C LYS A 72 3.03 -16.88 18.12
N SER A 73 1.74 -17.16 17.96
CA SER A 73 0.99 -16.78 16.75
C SER A 73 0.96 -15.25 16.55
N LEU A 74 0.79 -14.49 17.63
CA LEU A 74 0.86 -13.02 17.59
C LEU A 74 2.24 -12.52 17.18
N GLU A 75 3.32 -13.06 17.76
CA GLU A 75 4.70 -12.70 17.39
C GLU A 75 4.98 -13.02 15.91
N ASP A 76 4.53 -14.19 15.42
CA ASP A 76 4.65 -14.57 14.00
C ASP A 76 3.85 -13.62 13.07
N GLU A 77 2.66 -13.17 13.50
CA GLU A 77 1.83 -12.20 12.76
C GLU A 77 2.49 -10.80 12.73
N LEU A 78 3.07 -10.37 13.85
CA LEU A 78 3.78 -9.10 13.95
C LEU A 78 5.02 -9.08 13.07
N GLU A 79 5.80 -10.17 13.02
CA GLU A 79 6.95 -10.29 12.12
C GLU A 79 6.53 -10.11 10.65
N ARG A 80 5.40 -10.71 10.25
CA ARG A 80 4.84 -10.53 8.90
C ARG A 80 4.37 -9.10 8.64
N SER A 81 3.80 -8.45 9.65
CA SER A 81 3.40 -7.05 9.58
C SER A 81 4.62 -6.10 9.46
N LEU A 82 5.72 -6.42 10.15
CA LEU A 82 7.00 -5.70 10.00
C LEU A 82 7.58 -5.85 8.60
N MET A 83 7.57 -7.07 8.04
CA MET A 83 7.99 -7.28 6.64
C MET A 83 7.16 -6.43 5.65
N LEU A 84 5.85 -6.26 5.89
CA LEU A 84 5.02 -5.37 5.09
C LEU A 84 5.44 -3.90 5.27
N LEU A 85 5.74 -3.47 6.49
CA LEU A 85 6.20 -2.10 6.77
C LEU A 85 7.53 -1.77 6.07
N ASP A 86 8.46 -2.71 6.00
CA ASP A 86 9.72 -2.57 5.26
C ASP A 86 9.48 -2.38 3.76
N LEU A 87 8.50 -3.10 3.19
CA LEU A 87 8.09 -2.94 1.80
C LEU A 87 7.42 -1.60 1.54
N CYS A 88 6.57 -1.13 2.46
CA CYS A 88 5.98 0.21 2.43
C CYS A 88 7.07 1.29 2.44
N SER A 89 8.06 1.17 3.33
CA SER A 89 9.18 2.10 3.44
C SER A 89 10.01 2.12 2.15
N SER A 90 10.32 0.94 1.60
CA SER A 90 11.00 0.80 0.30
C SER A 90 10.22 1.46 -0.84
N MET A 91 8.89 1.32 -0.86
CA MET A 91 8.04 1.96 -1.86
C MET A 91 8.08 3.49 -1.73
N GLN A 92 7.97 4.01 -0.51
CA GLN A 92 8.02 5.44 -0.25
C GLN A 92 9.34 6.06 -0.70
N GLU A 93 10.47 5.42 -0.40
CA GLU A 93 11.80 5.86 -0.87
C GLU A 93 11.83 5.95 -2.41
N ILE A 94 11.44 4.86 -3.09
CA ILE A 94 11.42 4.80 -4.56
C ILE A 94 10.52 5.89 -5.16
N PHE A 95 9.36 6.16 -4.55
CA PHE A 95 8.44 7.18 -5.02
C PHE A 95 8.98 8.59 -4.82
N ALA A 96 9.65 8.84 -3.69
CA ALA A 96 10.32 10.10 -3.45
C ALA A 96 11.43 10.33 -4.50
N GLU A 97 12.28 9.33 -4.75
CA GLU A 97 13.33 9.37 -5.78
C GLU A 97 12.74 9.54 -7.20
N LEU A 98 11.64 8.88 -7.52
CA LEU A 98 10.99 9.02 -8.83
C LEU A 98 10.39 10.41 -9.02
N ARG A 99 9.74 10.95 -7.99
CA ARG A 99 9.19 12.31 -8.01
C ARG A 99 10.27 13.34 -8.29
N THR A 100 11.41 13.27 -7.59
CA THR A 100 12.53 14.19 -7.83
C THR A 100 13.12 13.99 -9.21
N SER A 101 13.31 12.74 -9.65
CA SER A 101 13.83 12.43 -10.99
C SER A 101 12.94 12.99 -12.11
N VAL A 102 11.61 12.90 -11.99
CA VAL A 102 10.67 13.50 -12.96
C VAL A 102 10.84 15.01 -13.03
N GLN A 103 10.95 15.69 -11.89
CA GLN A 103 11.17 17.14 -11.84
C GLN A 103 12.51 17.53 -12.49
N GLU A 104 13.58 16.78 -12.23
CA GLU A 104 14.90 17.03 -12.83
C GLU A 104 14.90 16.85 -14.35
N VAL A 105 14.21 15.82 -14.86
CA VAL A 105 14.05 15.61 -16.31
C VAL A 105 13.29 16.79 -16.93
N GLN A 106 12.19 17.22 -16.32
CA GLN A 106 11.40 18.37 -16.79
C GLN A 106 12.22 19.66 -16.80
N LEU A 107 13.02 19.91 -15.76
CA LEU A 107 13.89 21.09 -15.67
C LEU A 107 15.00 21.07 -16.72
N SER A 108 15.64 19.91 -16.93
CA SER A 108 16.71 19.77 -17.92
C SER A 108 16.17 19.95 -19.34
N LEU A 109 14.95 19.49 -19.60
CA LEU A 109 14.27 19.69 -20.89
C LEU A 109 14.01 21.17 -21.16
N LYS A 110 13.56 21.94 -20.14
CA LYS A 110 13.36 23.40 -20.26
C LYS A 110 14.65 24.17 -20.54
N ARG A 111 15.79 23.68 -20.04
CA ARG A 111 17.11 24.28 -20.27
C ARG A 111 17.73 23.92 -21.62
N VAL A 112 17.11 23.00 -22.38
CA VAL A 112 17.62 22.52 -23.68
C VAL A 112 19.02 21.89 -23.57
N ASP A 113 19.34 21.33 -22.39
CA ASP A 113 20.61 20.65 -22.13
C ASP A 113 20.48 19.15 -22.44
N GLY A 114 20.80 18.77 -23.69
CA GLY A 114 20.60 17.40 -24.18
C GLY A 114 21.41 16.32 -23.44
N THR A 115 22.59 16.64 -22.92
CA THR A 115 23.42 15.66 -22.19
C THR A 115 22.91 15.47 -20.76
N ALA A 116 22.50 16.54 -20.08
CA ALA A 116 21.83 16.47 -18.78
C ALA A 116 20.49 15.72 -18.88
N VAL A 117 19.69 15.99 -19.92
CA VAL A 117 18.43 15.28 -20.17
C VAL A 117 18.66 13.77 -20.29
N HIS A 118 19.66 13.33 -21.06
CA HIS A 118 19.95 11.91 -21.26
C HIS A 118 20.29 11.20 -19.94
N THR A 119 21.20 11.77 -19.14
CA THR A 119 21.62 11.17 -17.85
C THR A 119 20.46 11.07 -16.86
N LYS A 120 19.62 12.12 -16.77
CA LYS A 120 18.45 12.13 -15.87
C LYS A 120 17.39 11.11 -16.26
N VAL A 121 17.13 10.92 -17.56
CA VAL A 121 16.21 9.87 -18.02
C VAL A 121 16.75 8.47 -17.80
N GLN A 122 18.06 8.26 -17.92
CA GLN A 122 18.66 6.97 -17.57
C GLN A 122 18.47 6.64 -16.07
N SER A 123 18.62 7.65 -15.20
CA SER A 123 18.32 7.52 -13.76
C SER A 123 16.85 7.16 -13.52
N TYR A 124 15.92 7.89 -14.15
CA TYR A 124 14.48 7.60 -14.10
C TYR A 124 14.14 6.17 -14.52
N ALA A 125 14.73 5.69 -15.62
CA ALA A 125 14.53 4.33 -16.12
C ALA A 125 15.10 3.27 -15.17
N ARG A 126 16.18 3.57 -14.44
CA ARG A 126 16.72 2.70 -13.38
C ARG A 126 15.76 2.61 -12.19
N LEU A 127 15.23 3.75 -11.73
CA LEU A 127 14.28 3.81 -10.62
C LEU A 127 12.96 3.11 -10.95
N SER A 128 12.46 3.27 -12.18
CA SER A 128 11.27 2.58 -12.67
C SER A 128 11.45 1.05 -12.64
N ARG A 129 12.65 0.56 -12.99
CA ARG A 129 13.01 -0.86 -12.84
C ARG A 129 13.11 -1.30 -11.38
N LYS A 130 13.62 -0.45 -10.48
CA LYS A 130 13.62 -0.70 -9.00
C LYS A 130 12.18 -0.88 -8.49
N ALA A 131 11.26 0.00 -8.87
CA ALA A 131 9.83 -0.10 -8.56
C ALA A 131 9.19 -1.40 -9.09
N GLN A 132 9.50 -1.78 -10.34
CA GLN A 132 8.98 -3.02 -10.92
C GLN A 132 9.48 -4.28 -10.19
N ARG A 133 10.73 -4.29 -9.71
CA ARG A 133 11.26 -5.38 -8.87
C ARG A 133 10.53 -5.46 -7.53
N LEU A 134 10.25 -4.32 -6.89
CA LEU A 134 9.49 -4.26 -5.66
C LEU A 134 8.07 -4.84 -5.83
N CYS A 135 7.40 -4.50 -6.94
CA CYS A 135 6.09 -5.06 -7.29
C CYS A 135 6.11 -6.60 -7.41
N LYS A 136 7.20 -7.17 -7.98
CA LYS A 136 7.38 -8.62 -8.04
C LYS A 136 7.55 -9.24 -6.65
N ARG A 137 8.35 -8.61 -5.79
CA ARG A 137 8.57 -9.06 -4.40
C ARG A 137 7.28 -9.05 -3.57
N ILE A 138 6.46 -8.01 -3.71
CA ILE A 138 5.15 -7.94 -3.05
C ILE A 138 4.22 -9.02 -3.60
N SER A 139 4.27 -9.31 -4.91
CA SER A 139 3.43 -10.34 -5.51
C SER A 139 3.79 -11.77 -5.10
N SER A 140 5.02 -12.00 -4.63
CA SER A 140 5.43 -13.29 -4.05
C SER A 140 5.06 -13.45 -2.58
N MET A 141 4.51 -12.42 -1.95
CA MET A 141 4.03 -12.51 -0.57
C MET A 141 2.74 -13.32 -0.56
N VAL A 142 2.80 -14.52 0.01
CA VAL A 142 1.70 -15.49 0.01
C VAL A 142 0.71 -15.13 1.12
N ALA A 143 -0.59 -15.15 0.80
CA ALA A 143 -1.64 -15.10 1.82
C ALA A 143 -1.47 -16.31 2.73
N SER A 144 -1.34 -16.07 4.03
CA SER A 144 -1.06 -17.13 4.99
C SER A 144 -2.26 -17.29 5.89
N ASP A 145 -2.84 -18.48 5.89
CA ASP A 145 -3.87 -18.82 6.85
C ASP A 145 -3.23 -18.82 8.24
N MET A 146 -3.74 -17.95 9.11
CA MET A 146 -3.21 -17.78 10.46
C MET A 146 -4.17 -18.37 11.48
N GLU A 147 -3.66 -19.34 12.24
CA GLU A 147 -4.37 -19.89 13.38
C GLU A 147 -4.14 -19.02 14.62
N GLY A 148 -5.19 -18.74 15.39
CA GLY A 148 -5.10 -17.81 16.50
C GLY A 148 -6.45 -17.28 16.95
N CYS A 149 -6.44 -16.39 17.95
CA CYS A 149 -7.65 -15.71 18.39
C CYS A 149 -8.25 -14.87 17.25
N SER A 150 -9.52 -14.49 17.40
CA SER A 150 -10.24 -13.69 16.41
C SER A 150 -9.48 -12.41 16.04
N ALA A 151 -8.85 -11.74 17.00
CA ALA A 151 -8.05 -10.54 16.73
C ALA A 151 -6.82 -10.82 15.85
N ILE A 152 -6.07 -11.90 16.08
CA ILE A 152 -4.92 -12.28 15.22
C ILE A 152 -5.40 -12.58 13.80
N LYS A 153 -6.53 -13.27 13.64
CA LYS A 153 -7.13 -13.55 12.33
C LYS A 153 -7.54 -12.26 11.60
N MET A 154 -8.14 -11.31 12.32
CA MET A 154 -8.48 -9.99 11.78
C MET A 154 -7.22 -9.21 11.37
N THR A 155 -6.15 -9.23 12.18
CA THR A 155 -4.87 -8.59 11.84
C THR A 155 -4.26 -9.19 10.56
N ALA A 156 -4.26 -10.52 10.44
CA ALA A 156 -3.76 -11.22 9.27
C ALA A 156 -4.56 -10.86 8.01
N GLU A 157 -5.89 -10.80 8.11
CA GLU A 157 -6.76 -10.40 7.00
C GLU A 157 -6.55 -8.93 6.60
N ALA A 158 -6.42 -8.03 7.58
CA ALA A 158 -6.09 -6.63 7.35
C ALA A 158 -4.74 -6.47 6.63
N ARG A 159 -3.73 -7.24 7.03
CA ARG A 159 -2.40 -7.25 6.37
C ARG A 159 -2.50 -7.74 4.94
N ASP A 160 -3.27 -8.79 4.69
CA ASP A 160 -3.45 -9.33 3.33
C ASP A 160 -4.13 -8.29 2.41
N ILE A 161 -5.11 -7.55 2.93
CA ILE A 161 -5.71 -6.41 2.22
C ILE A 161 -4.68 -5.29 1.99
N ALA A 162 -3.86 -4.97 2.98
CA ALA A 162 -2.80 -3.98 2.88
C ALA A 162 -1.80 -4.33 1.76
N ILE A 163 -1.45 -5.61 1.60
CA ILE A 163 -0.62 -6.11 0.48
C ILE A 163 -1.31 -5.82 -0.87
N VAL A 164 -2.62 -6.07 -0.98
CA VAL A 164 -3.38 -5.79 -2.21
C VAL A 164 -3.42 -4.30 -2.52
N ILE A 165 -3.62 -3.45 -1.51
CA ILE A 165 -3.57 -1.99 -1.64
C ILE A 165 -2.18 -1.53 -2.10
N LEU A 166 -1.11 -2.05 -1.49
CA LEU A 166 0.27 -1.72 -1.83
C LEU A 166 0.59 -2.11 -3.28
N LYS A 167 0.18 -3.31 -3.70
CA LYS A 167 0.33 -3.79 -5.08
C LYS A 167 -0.44 -2.92 -6.07
N SER A 168 -1.68 -2.56 -5.75
CA SER A 168 -2.52 -1.71 -6.58
C SER A 168 -1.93 -0.31 -6.76
N THR A 169 -1.41 0.26 -5.67
CA THR A 169 -0.72 1.57 -5.65
C THR A 169 0.50 1.55 -6.58
N LEU A 170 1.37 0.56 -6.45
CA LEU A 170 2.53 0.39 -7.32
C LEU A 170 2.14 0.22 -8.78
N HIS A 171 1.12 -0.59 -9.06
CA HIS A 171 0.67 -0.83 -10.42
C HIS A 171 0.08 0.42 -11.07
N LEU A 172 -0.74 1.18 -10.35
CA LEU A 172 -1.28 2.47 -10.82
C LEU A 172 -0.16 3.46 -11.11
N PHE A 173 0.85 3.50 -10.26
CA PHE A 173 1.99 4.37 -10.44
C PHE A 173 2.85 3.96 -11.65
N LEU A 174 3.17 2.67 -11.78
CA LEU A 174 3.92 2.13 -12.91
C LEU A 174 3.19 2.31 -14.24
N LYS A 175 1.85 2.24 -14.26
CA LYS A 175 1.03 2.57 -15.44
C LYS A 175 1.21 4.03 -15.88
N GLN A 176 1.28 4.97 -14.94
CA GLN A 176 1.53 6.37 -15.24
C GLN A 176 2.97 6.62 -15.74
N ILE A 177 3.91 5.78 -15.30
CA ILE A 177 5.29 5.74 -15.81
C ILE A 177 5.35 4.99 -17.15
N THR A 178 4.43 5.23 -18.09
CA THR A 178 4.56 4.61 -19.42
C THR A 178 5.84 5.13 -20.07
N ILE A 179 6.92 4.35 -19.93
CA ILE A 179 8.21 4.55 -20.58
C ILE A 179 7.90 4.55 -22.07
N PRO A 180 7.94 5.70 -22.79
CA PRO A 180 7.92 5.66 -24.25
C PRO A 180 9.09 4.77 -24.62
N LYS A 181 8.93 3.79 -25.53
CA LYS A 181 10.04 2.96 -25.99
C LYS A 181 11.20 3.87 -26.40
N PHE A 182 12.15 4.10 -25.49
CA PHE A 182 13.16 5.18 -25.58
C PHE A 182 14.17 4.95 -26.72
N SER A 183 14.07 3.82 -27.43
CA SER A 183 15.00 3.39 -28.46
C SER A 183 14.88 4.18 -29.76
N SER A 184 13.67 4.47 -30.26
CA SER A 184 13.50 5.05 -31.61
C SER A 184 13.13 6.53 -31.65
N SER A 185 12.32 7.04 -30.70
CA SER A 185 11.90 8.45 -30.72
C SER A 185 12.95 9.39 -30.12
N TRP A 186 13.73 8.92 -29.15
CA TRP A 186 14.73 9.74 -28.47
C TRP A 186 16.06 9.82 -29.21
N SER A 187 16.36 8.86 -30.10
CA SER A 187 17.47 8.98 -31.05
C SER A 187 17.22 10.06 -32.11
N LEU A 188 15.95 10.35 -32.44
CA LEU A 188 15.57 11.49 -33.28
C LEU A 188 15.70 12.81 -32.51
N VAL A 189 15.29 12.84 -31.23
CA VAL A 189 15.44 14.02 -30.38
C VAL A 189 16.92 14.33 -30.08
N SER A 190 17.75 13.31 -29.83
CA SER A 190 19.20 13.53 -29.64
C SER A 190 19.88 14.01 -30.92
N LYS A 191 19.49 13.51 -32.10
CA LYS A 191 19.97 14.00 -33.40
C LYS A 191 19.57 15.45 -33.66
N ALA A 192 18.38 15.87 -33.24
CA ALA A 192 17.93 17.26 -33.36
C ALA A 192 18.76 18.22 -32.49
N PHE A 193 19.17 17.78 -31.29
CA PHE A 193 20.01 18.59 -30.39
C PHE A 193 21.51 18.55 -30.74
N GLN A 194 22.01 17.53 -31.43
CA GLN A 194 23.40 17.50 -31.91
C GLN A 194 23.64 18.36 -33.16
N LYS A 195 22.60 18.72 -33.92
CA LYS A 195 22.74 19.44 -35.19
C LYS A 195 23.02 20.95 -35.06
N LYS A 196 23.27 21.45 -33.85
CA LYS A 196 23.50 22.89 -33.57
C LYS A 196 24.93 23.26 -33.16
N ARG A 197 25.93 22.49 -33.58
CA ARG A 197 27.32 22.95 -33.62
C ARG A 197 27.64 23.41 -35.05
N PHE A 198 27.47 24.70 -35.30
CA PHE A 198 28.09 25.35 -36.46
C PHE A 198 29.52 25.72 -36.09
N ALA A 199 30.46 25.18 -36.86
CA ALA A 199 31.76 25.77 -37.18
C ALA A 199 31.97 25.50 -38.68
#